data_AF-A0A5K0Z4R4-F1
#
_entry.id   AF-A0A5K0Z4R4-F1
#
_cell.length_a   1.000
_cell.length_b   1.000
_cell.length_c   1.000
_cell.angle_alpha   90.00
_cell.angle_beta   90.00
_cell.angle_gamma   90.00
#
_symmetry.space_group_name_H-M   'P 1'
#
loop_
_entity.id
_entity.type
_entity.pdbx_description
1 polymer ?
#
loop_
_entity_poly.entity_id
_entity_poly.type
_entity_poly.pdbx_seq_one_letter_code
_entity_poly.pdbx_strand_id
1 'polypeptide(L)'
;VISVIEKRADQLDYVLVDTPGQIEIFTWSASGAIITEAFASTFPTVIAYVVDTPRSANPSTFMSNMLYACSIVYKTRLPLILTFNKIDVARHEFALE
;
A
#
# COMPACT_ATOMS: atom_id res chain seq x y z
N VAL A 1 17.58 5.79 -7.48
CA VAL A 1 16.26 6.42 -7.21
C VAL A 1 16.30 7.21 -5.91
N ILE A 2 16.63 6.59 -4.77
CA ILE A 2 16.78 7.27 -3.47
C ILE A 2 17.66 8.54 -3.57
N SER A 3 18.86 8.43 -4.14
CA SER A 3 19.76 9.57 -4.33
C SER A 3 19.21 10.71 -5.20
N VAL A 4 18.24 10.44 -6.07
CA VAL A 4 17.57 11.48 -6.88
C VAL A 4 16.52 12.20 -6.04
N ILE A 5 15.82 11.47 -5.17
CA ILE A 5 14.84 12.02 -4.24
C ILE A 5 15.54 12.89 -3.18
N GLU A 6 16.64 12.41 -2.60
CA GLU A 6 17.42 13.16 -1.60
C GLU A 6 17.91 14.52 -2.16
N LYS A 7 18.40 14.54 -3.40
CA LYS A 7 18.82 15.79 -4.07
C LYS A 7 17.69 16.81 -4.26
N ARG A 8 16.44 16.35 -4.21
CA ARG A 8 15.24 17.17 -4.39
C ARG A 8 14.41 17.27 -3.12
N ALA A 9 14.92 16.81 -1.97
CA ALA A 9 14.19 16.75 -0.72
C ALA A 9 13.66 18.13 -0.30
N ASP A 10 14.45 19.19 -0.50
CA ASP A 10 14.05 20.57 -0.18
C ASP A 10 12.94 21.14 -1.08
N GLN A 11 12.59 20.44 -2.17
CA GLN A 11 11.61 20.88 -3.17
C GLN A 11 10.38 19.98 -3.23
N LEU A 12 10.35 18.88 -2.46
CA LEU A 12 9.33 17.85 -2.55
C LEU A 12 8.79 17.53 -1.15
N ASP A 13 7.51 17.80 -0.93
CA ASP A 13 6.85 17.45 0.32
C ASP A 13 6.52 15.95 0.40
N TYR A 14 6.20 15.35 -0.76
CA TYR A 14 5.75 13.96 -0.86
C TYR A 14 6.32 13.24 -2.08
N VAL A 15 6.52 11.94 -1.93
CA VAL A 15 6.89 11.02 -3.01
C VAL A 15 5.84 9.93 -3.12
N LEU A 16 5.22 9.81 -4.29
CA LEU A 16 4.29 8.73 -4.60
C LEU A 16 5.03 7.67 -5.41
N VAL A 17 4.96 6.43 -4.95
CA VAL A 17 5.58 5.27 -5.61
C VAL A 17 4.46 4.37 -6.10
N ASP A 18 4.32 4.27 -7.42
CA ASP A 18 3.41 3.31 -8.04
C ASP A 18 4.09 1.94 -8.16
N THR A 19 3.36 0.89 -7.78
CA THR A 19 3.87 -0.48 -7.76
C THR A 19 3.30 -1.28 -8.93
N PRO A 20 3.94 -2.38 -9.36
CA PRO A 20 3.36 -3.27 -10.37
C PRO A 20 1.92 -3.69 -10.04
N GLY A 21 1.07 -3.81 -11.06
CA GLY A 21 -0.36 -4.11 -10.85
C GLY A 21 -0.67 -5.49 -10.26
N GLN A 22 0.28 -6.43 -10.32
CA GLN A 22 0.21 -7.70 -9.60
C GLN A 22 0.93 -7.54 -8.26
N ILE A 23 0.16 -7.48 -7.17
CA ILE A 23 0.67 -7.16 -5.83
C ILE A 23 1.73 -8.16 -5.36
N GLU A 24 1.65 -9.41 -5.79
CA GLU A 24 2.58 -10.47 -5.40
C GLU A 24 3.98 -10.24 -5.96
N ILE A 25 4.08 -9.64 -7.16
CA ILE A 25 5.36 -9.32 -7.78
C ILE A 25 6.12 -8.31 -6.91
N PHE A 26 5.42 -7.40 -6.24
CA PHE A 26 6.07 -6.42 -5.37
C PHE A 26 6.27 -6.96 -3.94
N THR A 27 5.24 -7.55 -3.35
CA THR A 27 5.25 -7.93 -1.93
C THR A 27 6.03 -9.22 -1.64
N TRP A 28 6.19 -10.13 -2.62
CA TRP A 28 6.91 -11.39 -2.46
C TRP A 28 8.26 -11.45 -3.17
N SER A 29 8.62 -10.45 -3.97
CA SER A 29 9.94 -10.41 -4.59
C SER A 29 11.01 -9.88 -3.63
N ALA A 30 12.23 -10.38 -3.81
CA ALA A 30 13.40 -9.84 -3.13
C ALA A 30 13.67 -8.38 -3.52
N SER A 31 13.45 -8.02 -4.79
CA SER A 31 13.61 -6.66 -5.28
C SER A 31 12.60 -5.69 -4.65
N GLY A 32 11.32 -6.06 -4.54
CA GLY A 32 10.31 -5.23 -3.89
C GLY A 32 10.58 -5.03 -2.39
N ALA A 33 11.09 -6.07 -1.71
CA ALA A 33 11.54 -5.97 -0.32
C ALA A 33 12.71 -4.97 -0.18
N ILE A 34 13.76 -5.10 -1.01
CA ILE A 34 14.91 -4.19 -1.00
C ILE A 34 14.49 -2.75 -1.27
N ILE A 35 13.61 -2.53 -2.26
CA ILE A 35 13.10 -1.19 -2.58
C ILE A 35 12.34 -0.61 -1.38
N THR A 36 11.43 -1.38 -0.79
CA THR A 36 10.62 -0.95 0.36
C THR A 36 11.50 -0.62 1.57
N GLU A 37 12.50 -1.44 1.86
CA GLU A 37 13.45 -1.21 2.96
C GLU A 37 14.33 0.02 2.71
N ALA A 38 14.79 0.24 1.48
CA ALA A 38 15.55 1.44 1.11
C ALA A 38 14.73 2.73 1.32
N PHE A 39 13.44 2.72 0.98
CA PHE A 39 12.55 3.84 1.29
C PHE A 39 12.32 3.99 2.80
N ALA A 40 11.98 2.90 3.49
CA ALA A 40 11.68 2.90 4.92
C ALA A 40 12.85 3.38 5.80
N SER A 41 14.08 3.08 5.39
CA SER A 41 15.30 3.46 6.12
C SER A 41 15.72 4.92 5.89
N THR A 42 15.27 5.53 4.79
CA THR A 42 15.67 6.88 4.41
C THR A 42 14.57 7.91 4.68
N PHE A 43 13.30 7.53 4.53
CA PHE A 43 12.16 8.43 4.58
C PHE A 43 11.01 7.85 5.41
N PRO A 44 10.20 8.70 6.08
CA PRO A 44 8.92 8.27 6.62
C PRO A 44 8.05 7.69 5.51
N THR A 45 7.84 6.36 5.54
CA THR A 45 7.18 5.61 4.47
C THR A 45 5.88 5.03 4.98
N VAL A 46 4.80 5.18 4.22
CA VAL A 46 3.47 4.64 4.53
C VAL A 46 2.98 3.85 3.33
N ILE A 47 2.37 2.69 3.58
CA ILE A 47 1.78 1.84 2.54
C ILE A 47 0.30 2.21 2.37
N ALA A 48 -0.10 2.59 1.16
CA ALA A 48 -1.51 2.71 0.80
C ALA A 48 -2.00 1.38 0.20
N TYR A 49 -2.75 0.59 0.96
CA TYR A 49 -3.34 -0.65 0.46
C TYR A 49 -4.71 -0.36 -0.14
N VAL A 50 -4.78 -0.41 -1.47
CA VAL A 50 -5.97 -0.02 -2.23
C VAL A 50 -6.93 -1.20 -2.36
N VAL A 51 -8.12 -1.05 -1.81
CA VAL A 51 -9.20 -2.03 -1.84
C VAL A 51 -10.20 -1.67 -2.94
N ASP A 52 -10.55 -2.63 -3.78
CA ASP A 52 -11.65 -2.48 -4.74
C ASP A 52 -13.00 -2.64 -4.02
N THR A 53 -13.64 -1.52 -3.69
CA THR A 53 -14.83 -1.48 -2.82
C THR A 53 -16.02 -2.25 -3.40
N PRO A 54 -16.44 -2.07 -4.67
CA PRO A 54 -17.52 -2.84 -5.26
C PRO A 54 -17.35 -4.36 -5.18
N ARG A 55 -16.10 -4.84 -5.28
CA ARG A 55 -15.80 -6.29 -5.22
C ARG A 55 -15.65 -6.81 -3.80
N SER A 56 -15.39 -5.93 -2.84
CA SER A 56 -15.21 -6.28 -1.43
C SER A 56 -16.49 -6.23 -0.62
N ALA A 57 -17.65 -5.98 -1.24
CA ALA A 57 -18.96 -6.13 -0.60
C ALA A 57 -19.26 -7.60 -0.21
N ASN A 58 -18.58 -8.56 -0.84
CA ASN A 58 -18.63 -9.95 -0.41
C ASN A 58 -17.73 -10.14 0.85
N PRO A 59 -18.28 -10.61 1.99
CA PRO A 59 -17.51 -10.75 3.24
C PRO A 59 -16.28 -11.65 3.12
N SER A 60 -16.35 -12.72 2.32
CA SER A 60 -15.22 -13.62 2.11
C SER A 60 -14.07 -12.89 1.40
N THR A 61 -14.38 -12.09 0.37
CA THR A 61 -13.39 -11.27 -0.34
C THR A 61 -12.82 -10.18 0.56
N PHE A 62 -13.66 -9.52 1.34
CA PHE A 62 -13.22 -8.53 2.32
C PHE A 62 -12.24 -9.12 3.33
N MET A 63 -12.60 -10.23 3.97
CA MET A 63 -11.76 -10.90 4.96
C MET A 63 -10.43 -11.36 4.36
N SER A 64 -10.43 -11.91 3.15
CA SER A 64 -9.18 -12.24 2.44
C SER A 64 -8.30 -11.01 2.23
N ASN A 65 -8.87 -9.89 1.77
CA ASN A 65 -8.12 -8.64 1.61
C ASN A 65 -7.56 -8.12 2.94
N MET A 66 -8.30 -8.20 4.04
CA MET A 66 -7.82 -7.78 5.36
C MET A 66 -6.66 -8.66 5.83
N LEU A 67 -6.74 -9.99 5.64
CA LEU A 67 -5.63 -10.89 5.96
C LEU A 67 -4.38 -10.59 5.12
N TYR A 68 -4.55 -10.27 3.83
CA TYR A 68 -3.45 -9.83 2.97
C TYR A 68 -2.83 -8.52 3.45
N ALA A 69 -3.64 -7.51 3.77
CA ALA A 69 -3.15 -6.25 4.32
C ALA A 69 -2.35 -6.47 5.61
N CYS A 70 -2.88 -7.29 6.54
CA CYS A 70 -2.16 -7.67 7.76
C CYS A 70 -0.84 -8.38 7.47
N SER A 71 -0.79 -9.27 6.47
CA SER A 71 0.45 -9.95 6.09
C SER A 71 1.53 -8.96 5.60
N ILE A 72 1.11 -7.91 4.87
CA ILE A 72 2.00 -6.84 4.40
C ILE A 72 2.50 -6.01 5.57
N VAL A 73 1.63 -5.61 6.51
CA VAL A 73 2.06 -4.89 7.73
C VAL A 73 3.09 -5.70 8.50
N TYR A 74 2.83 -6.99 8.70
CA TYR A 74 3.74 -7.85 9.46
C TYR A 74 5.12 -7.99 8.78
N LYS A 75 5.12 -8.14 7.46
CA LYS A 75 6.35 -8.32 6.67
C LYS A 75 7.15 -7.02 6.55
N THR A 76 6.49 -5.90 6.27
CA THR A 76 7.14 -4.61 6.00
C THR A 76 7.42 -3.80 7.26
N ARG A 77 6.64 -4.04 8.34
CA ARG A 77 6.65 -3.26 9.58
C ARG A 77 6.44 -1.76 9.37
N LEU A 78 5.73 -1.40 8.29
CA LEU A 78 5.39 -0.02 7.97
C LEU A 78 3.94 0.30 8.35
N PRO A 79 3.63 1.58 8.68
CA PRO A 79 2.25 2.03 8.77
C PRO A 79 1.51 1.76 7.47
N LEU A 80 0.28 1.24 7.57
CA LEU A 80 -0.56 0.92 6.43
C LEU A 80 -1.91 1.64 6.54
N ILE A 81 -2.29 2.32 5.47
CA ILE A 81 -3.59 2.96 5.31
C ILE A 81 -4.42 2.11 4.34
N LEU A 82 -5.53 1.58 4.84
CA LEU A 82 -6.54 0.92 4.01
C LEU A 82 -7.31 1.98 3.22
N THR A 83 -7.26 1.90 1.90
CA THR A 83 -7.86 2.88 1.00
C THR A 83 -8.97 2.22 0.19
N PHE A 84 -10.22 2.44 0.58
CA PHE A 84 -11.39 1.99 -0.16
C PHE A 84 -11.58 2.84 -1.42
N ASN A 85 -11.26 2.27 -2.58
CA ASN A 85 -11.34 2.94 -3.87
C ASN A 85 -12.67 2.65 -4.58
N LYS A 86 -13.02 3.46 -5.59
CA LYS A 86 -14.25 3.34 -6.40
C LYS A 86 -15.53 3.52 -5.58
N ILE A 87 -15.50 4.45 -4.62
CA ILE A 87 -16.63 4.74 -3.74
C ILE A 87 -17.81 5.39 -4.48
N ASP A 88 -17.55 5.96 -5.65
CA ASP A 88 -18.54 6.46 -6.60
C ASP A 88 -19.44 5.34 -7.16
N VAL A 89 -18.95 4.10 -7.19
CA VAL A 89 -19.71 2.91 -7.63
C VAL A 89 -20.37 2.17 -6.48
N ALA A 90 -19.67 2.03 -5.34
CA ALA A 90 -20.20 1.37 -4.14
C ALA A 90 -19.67 2.02 -2.85
N ARG A 91 -20.56 2.35 -1.91
CA ARG A 91 -20.18 3.01 -0.64
C ARG A 91 -19.45 2.03 0.28
N HIS A 92 -18.45 2.52 1.00
CA HIS A 92 -17.59 1.75 1.91
C HIS A 92 -18.15 1.64 3.34
N GLU A 93 -19.40 2.06 3.56
CA GLU A 93 -20.03 2.12 4.89
C GLU A 93 -20.06 0.75 5.59
N PHE A 94 -20.18 -0.34 4.83
CA PHE A 94 -20.12 -1.71 5.35
C PHE A 94 -18.80 -2.07 6.05
N ALA A 95 -17.73 -1.29 5.84
CA ALA A 95 -16.41 -1.51 6.41
C ALA A 95 -16.07 -0.54 7.55
N LEU A 96 -17.02 0.34 7.94
CA LEU A 96 -16.85 1.30 9.05
C LEU A 96 -17.40 0.76 10.39
N GLU A 97 -18.21 -0.30 10.37
CA GLU A 97 -18.72 -1.00 11.55
C GLU A 97 -17.81 -2.16 11.95
#